data_AF-A0A9D2EMB0-F1
#
_entry.id   AF-A0A9D2EMB0-F1
#
_cell.length_a   1.000
_cell.length_b   1.000
_cell.length_c   1.000
_cell.angle_alpha   90.00
_cell.angle_beta   90.00
_cell.angle_gamma   90.00
#
_symmetry.space_group_name_H-M   'P 1'
#
loop_
_entity.id
_entity.type
_entity.pdbx_description
1 polymer ?
#
loop_
_entity_poly.entity_id
_entity_poly.type
_entity_poly.pdbx_seq_one_letter_code
_entity_poly.pdbx_strand_id
1 'polypeptide(L)' 'MSMKIEMYNKVLLKSGETAYVVEIYESGTAYEMDIDKSDGSIKTDTVWPEEIEKKL' A
#
# COMPACT_ATOMS: atom_id res chain seq x y z
N MET A 1 -16.89 -5.36 5.88
CA MET A 1 -16.72 -4.50 4.69
C MET A 1 -15.33 -4.77 4.15
N SER A 2 -15.23 -5.39 2.97
CA SER A 2 -13.93 -5.61 2.31
C SER A 2 -13.43 -4.28 1.76
N MET A 3 -12.26 -3.83 2.20
CA MET A 3 -11.60 -2.64 1.63
C MET A 3 -11.29 -2.91 0.15
N LYS A 4 -11.89 -2.13 -0.75
CA LYS A 4 -11.56 -2.18 -2.17
C LYS A 4 -10.40 -1.22 -2.43
N ILE A 5 -9.23 -1.79 -2.71
CA ILE A 5 -8.01 -1.06 -3.05
C ILE A 5 -7.86 -1.05 -4.57
N GLU A 6 -7.59 0.12 -5.13
CA GLU A 6 -7.42 0.35 -6.56
C GLU A 6 -6.06 1.02 -6.83
N MET A 7 -5.59 0.97 -8.08
CA MET A 7 -4.35 1.64 -8.47
C MET A 7 -4.37 3.12 -8.09
N TYR A 8 -3.20 3.64 -7.72
CA TYR A 8 -2.96 5.01 -7.27
C TYR A 8 -3.67 5.41 -5.97
N ASN A 9 -4.37 4.48 -5.30
CA ASN A 9 -4.88 4.75 -3.96
C ASN A 9 -3.70 4.95 -3.00
N LYS A 10 -3.86 5.95 -2.13
CA LYS A 10 -2.98 6.13 -0.97
C LYS A 10 -3.53 5.31 0.18
N VAL A 11 -2.65 4.59 0.87
CA VAL A 11 -2.98 3.81 2.06
C VAL A 11 -2.04 4.15 3.20
N LEU A 12 -2.51 3.89 4.42
CA LEU A 12 -1.69 3.85 5.62
C LEU A 12 -1.35 2.38 5.90
N LEU A 13 -0.05 2.09 6.03
CA LEU A 13 0.43 0.78 6.45
C LEU A 13 0.42 0.69 7.98
N LYS A 14 0.36 -0.53 8.51
CA LYS A 14 0.43 -0.80 9.96
C LYS A 14 1.75 -0.37 10.59
N SER A 15 2.82 -0.23 9.80
CA SER A 15 4.09 0.38 10.20
C SER A 15 3.96 1.88 10.52
N GLY A 16 2.87 2.53 10.09
CA GLY A 16 2.64 3.97 10.19
C GLY A 16 3.09 4.76 8.96
N GLU A 17 3.72 4.09 7.99
CA GLU A 17 4.14 4.69 6.72
C GLU A 17 2.95 4.83 5.76
N THR A 18 3.02 5.80 4.85
CA THR A 18 2.04 5.89 3.76
C THR A 18 2.60 5.29 2.49
N ALA A 19 1.72 4.71 1.68
CA ALA A 19 2.11 4.08 0.43
C ALA A 19 1.09 4.33 -0.68
N TYR A 20 1.55 4.34 -1.92
CA TYR A 20 0.73 4.43 -3.12
C TYR A 20 0.74 3.12 -3.88
N VAL A 21 -0.44 2.60 -4.22
CA VAL A 21 -0.57 1.38 -5.01
C VAL A 21 -0.14 1.64 -6.46
N VAL A 22 0.90 0.97 -6.93
CA VAL A 22 1.41 1.09 -8.31
C VAL A 22 1.10 -0.13 -9.16
N GLU A 23 0.89 -1.30 -8.56
CA GLU A 23 0.41 -2.51 -9.23
C GLU A 23 -0.49 -3.34 -8.30
N ILE A 24 -1.43 -4.09 -8.87
CA ILE A 24 -2.31 -5.00 -8.12
C ILE A 24 -2.08 -6.42 -8.63
N TYR A 25 -1.60 -7.30 -7.75
CA TYR A 25 -1.44 -8.71 -8.05
C TYR A 25 -2.70 -9.50 -7.73
N GLU A 26 -3.04 -10.44 -8.62
CA GLU A 26 -4.11 -11.45 -8.46
C GLU A 26 -5.36 -10.94 -7.73
N SER A 27 -6.08 -10.01 -8.37
CA SER A 27 -7.34 -9.45 -7.85
C SER A 27 -7.26 -8.92 -6.41
N GLY A 28 -6.09 -8.47 -5.95
CA GLY A 28 -5.87 -7.90 -4.62
C GLY A 28 -5.29 -8.89 -3.60
N THR A 29 -4.60 -9.93 -4.05
CA THR A 29 -3.85 -10.84 -3.16
C THR A 29 -2.59 -10.16 -2.61
N ALA A 30 -1.98 -9.27 -3.40
CA ALA A 30 -0.87 -8.41 -2.99
C ALA A 30 -0.86 -7.13 -3.86
N TYR A 31 -0.08 -6.15 -3.44
CA TYR A 31 0.04 -4.86 -4.11
C TYR A 31 1.50 -4.46 -4.17
N GLU A 32 1.98 -4.05 -5.34
CA GLU A 32 3.24 -3.33 -5.40
C GLU A 32 2.96 -1.88 -5.01
N MET A 33 3.73 -1.32 -4.08
CA MET A 33 3.51 0.01 -3.57
C MET A 33 4.79 0.83 -3.46
N ASP A 34 4.69 2.12 -3.78
CA ASP A 34 5.71 3.11 -3.43
C ASP A 34 5.44 3.62 -2.01
N ILE A 35 6.33 3.27 -1.08
CA ILE A 35 6.22 3.57 0.35
C ILE A 35 7.06 4.80 0.69
N ASP A 36 6.40 5.82 1.24
CA ASP A 36 7.03 7.03 1.76
C ASP A 36 7.75 6.71 3.09
N LYS A 37 9.08 6.78 3.09
CA LYS A 37 9.90 6.58 4.29
C LYS A 37 10.07 7.88 5.07
N SER A 38 10.32 7.74 6.38
CA SER A 38 10.50 8.88 7.28
C SER A 38 11.75 9.73 6.98
N ASP A 39 12.73 9.15 6.28
CA ASP A 39 13.93 9.85 5.79
C ASP A 39 13.70 10.61 4.48
N GLY A 40 12.47 10.59 3.95
CA GLY A 40 12.09 11.23 2.69
C GLY A 40 12.42 10.42 1.43
N SER A 41 12.97 9.21 1.59
CA SER A 41 13.12 8.28 0.47
C SER A 41 11.80 7.58 0.12
N ILE A 42 11.73 7.07 -1.10
CA ILE A 42 10.64 6.20 -1.56
C ILE A 42 11.22 4.80 -1.74
N LYS A 43 10.56 3.81 -1.15
CA LYS A 43 10.87 2.39 -1.35
C LYS A 43 9.70 1.73 -2.07
N THR A 44 9.96 1.16 -3.24
CA THR A 44 9.01 0.25 -3.88
C THR A 44 9.13 -1.13 -3.23
N ASP A 45 8.00 -1.69 -2.79
CA ASP A 45 7.94 -3.01 -2.17
C ASP A 45 6.57 -3.67 -2.38
N THR A 46 6.53 -4.99 -2.26
CA THR A 46 5.27 -5.74 -2.27
C THR A 46 4.64 -5.71 -0.87
N VAL A 47 3.37 -5.36 -0.80
CA VAL A 47 2.58 -5.20 0.42
C VAL A 47 1.34 -6.10 0.36
N TRP A 48 1.07 -6.82 1.44
CA TRP A 48 -0.10 -7.68 1.57
C TRP A 48 -1.28 -6.98 2.25
N PRO A 49 -2.54 -7.37 1.97
CA PRO A 49 -3.72 -6.73 2.56
C PRO A 49 -3.68 -6.62 4.09
N GLU A 50 -3.10 -7.60 4.78
CA GLU A 50 -2.95 -7.62 6.24
C GLU A 50 -1.98 -6.58 6.79
N GLU A 51 -1.11 -5.99 5.98
CA GLU A 51 -0.19 -4.92 6.36
C GLU A 51 -0.81 -3.53 6.19
N ILE A 52 -1.99 -3.45 5.57
CA ILE A 52 -2.70 -2.21 5.30
C ILE A 52 -3.65 -1.93 6.46
N GLU A 53 -3.47 -0.77 7.09
CA GLU A 53 -4.33 -0.32 8.19
C GLU A 53 -5.63 0.27 7.66
N LYS A 54 -5.53 1.23 6.72
CA LYS A 54 -6.69 1.87 6.09
C LYS A 54 -6.33 2.58 4.80
N LYS A 55 -7.33 2.79 3.95
CA LYS A 55 -7.25 3.71 2.80
C LYS A 55 -7.37 5.16 3.30
N LEU A 56 -6.63 6.06 2.65
CA LEU A 56 -6.64 7.51 2.92
C LEU A 56 -7.46 8.27 1.87
#